data_AF-A0A955SCF8-F1
#
_entry.id   AF-A0A955SCF8-F1
#
_cell.length_a   1.000
_cell.length_b   1.000
_cell.length_c   1.000
_cell.angle_alpha   90.00
_cell.angle_beta   90.00
_cell.angle_gamma   90.00
#
_symmetry.space_group_name_H-M   'P 1'
#
loop_
_entity.id
_entity.type
_entity.pdbx_description
1 polymer ?
#
loop_
_entity_poly.entity_id
_entity_poly.type
_entity_poly.pdbx_seq_one_letter_code
_entity_poly.pdbx_strand_id
1 'polypeptide(L)'
;TSVVPVQQDLAMASILGLPHVERNGHHYCHGLDHLSKNEIDDCLARHPNLYEPFGESGRLKIQDGFLDVSSLHTQGFGSVMEPDFDFMTPLEDWRFEDLEG
;
A
#
# COMPACT_ATOMS: atom_id res chain seq x y z
N THR A 1 3.70 7.04 6.19
CA THR A 1 2.34 6.49 6.32
C THR A 1 2.28 5.16 5.62
N SER A 2 1.96 4.09 6.33
CA SER A 2 2.02 2.69 5.88
C SER A 2 1.14 2.39 4.64
N VAL A 3 1.33 1.23 3.99
CA VAL A 3 0.66 0.68 2.76
C VAL A 3 -0.87 0.56 2.86
N VAL A 4 -1.38 0.79 4.05
CA VAL A 4 -2.72 0.48 4.51
C VAL A 4 -3.85 1.13 3.68
N PRO A 5 -3.78 2.40 3.21
CA PRO A 5 -4.94 3.06 2.60
C PRO A 5 -5.45 2.36 1.33
N VAL A 6 -4.56 2.04 0.40
CA VAL A 6 -4.96 1.43 -0.89
C VAL A 6 -5.51 0.03 -0.68
N GLN A 7 -4.88 -0.77 0.17
CA GLN A 7 -5.32 -2.15 0.44
C GLN A 7 -6.69 -2.16 1.15
N GLN A 8 -6.89 -1.28 2.13
CA GLN A 8 -8.18 -1.18 2.84
C GLN A 8 -9.30 -0.66 1.95
N ASP A 9 -9.04 0.35 1.13
CA ASP A 9 -10.03 0.89 0.19
C ASP A 9 -10.47 -0.16 -0.84
N LEU A 10 -9.51 -0.91 -1.40
CA LEU A 10 -9.80 -1.99 -2.34
C LEU A 10 -10.53 -3.16 -1.66
N ALA A 11 -10.14 -3.52 -0.44
CA ALA A 11 -10.85 -4.53 0.34
C ALA A 11 -12.29 -4.08 0.62
N MET A 12 -12.51 -2.82 0.98
CA MET A 12 -13.85 -2.26 1.19
C MET A 12 -14.68 -2.32 -0.08
N ALA A 13 -14.14 -1.82 -1.20
CA ALA A 13 -14.83 -1.81 -2.48
C ALA A 13 -15.23 -3.23 -2.91
N SER A 14 -14.33 -4.21 -2.73
CA SER A 14 -14.61 -5.62 -2.99
C SER A 14 -15.71 -6.18 -2.09
N ILE A 15 -15.69 -5.88 -0.79
CA ILE A 15 -16.74 -6.31 0.17
C ILE A 15 -18.11 -5.73 -0.22
N LEU A 16 -18.16 -4.48 -0.68
CA LEU A 16 -19.37 -3.83 -1.15
C LEU A 16 -19.83 -4.32 -2.55
N GLY A 17 -19.07 -5.20 -3.18
CA GLY A 17 -19.37 -5.72 -4.52
C GLY A 17 -19.21 -4.68 -5.62
N LEU A 18 -18.39 -3.65 -5.42
CA LEU A 18 -18.12 -2.62 -6.41
C LEU A 18 -17.08 -3.13 -7.42
N PRO A 19 -17.43 -3.28 -8.71
CA PRO A 19 -16.50 -3.80 -9.72
C PRO A 19 -15.53 -2.73 -10.26
N HIS A 20 -15.77 -1.46 -9.93
CA HIS A 20 -14.97 -0.34 -10.40
C HIS A 20 -14.63 0.57 -9.22
N VAL A 21 -13.38 1.02 -9.21
CA VAL A 21 -12.88 2.01 -8.25
C VAL A 21 -12.21 3.13 -9.03
N GLU A 22 -12.34 4.35 -8.51
CA GLU A 22 -11.52 5.46 -8.97
C GLU A 22 -10.08 5.23 -8.49
N ARG A 23 -9.12 5.76 -9.25
CA ARG A 23 -7.70 5.72 -8.91
C ARG A 23 -7.41 6.73 -7.80
N ASN A 24 -7.95 6.47 -6.60
CA ASN A 24 -7.75 7.31 -5.42
C ASN A 24 -6.29 7.18 -4.98
N GLY A 25 -5.42 8.06 -5.49
CA GLY A 25 -4.17 8.39 -4.80
C GLY A 25 -2.86 7.83 -5.34
N HIS A 26 -2.78 7.13 -6.49
CA HIS A 26 -1.46 6.89 -7.13
C HIS A 26 -0.78 8.19 -7.60
N HIS A 27 -1.46 9.34 -7.45
CA HIS A 27 -0.87 10.67 -7.63
C HIS A 27 -0.01 11.12 -6.44
N TYR A 28 -0.08 10.45 -5.28
CA TYR A 28 0.63 10.91 -4.06
C TYR A 28 1.85 10.08 -3.70
N CYS A 29 1.94 8.82 -4.13
CA CYS A 29 3.15 8.01 -3.95
C CYS A 29 3.43 7.21 -5.21
N HIS A 30 4.68 7.28 -5.69
CA HIS A 30 5.16 6.46 -6.78
C HIS A 30 5.30 5.01 -6.27
N GLY A 31 4.23 4.22 -6.41
CA GLY A 31 4.20 2.85 -5.90
C GLY A 31 4.36 2.79 -4.38
N LEU A 32 5.32 1.98 -3.92
CA LEU A 32 5.61 1.74 -2.51
C LEU A 32 6.81 2.57 -1.99
N ASP A 33 7.26 3.60 -2.72
CA ASP A 33 8.51 4.35 -2.42
C ASP A 33 8.52 5.05 -1.04
N HIS A 34 7.37 5.22 -0.41
CA HIS A 34 7.20 5.88 0.89
C HIS A 34 7.39 4.94 2.09
N LEU A 35 7.74 3.68 1.82
CA LEU A 35 7.91 2.62 2.82
C LEU A 35 9.38 2.28 3.03
N SER A 36 9.65 1.61 4.15
CA SER A 36 10.96 1.00 4.35
C SER A 36 11.18 -0.18 3.40
N LYS A 37 12.43 -0.56 3.16
CA LYS A 37 12.78 -1.74 2.36
C LYS A 37 12.11 -3.01 2.89
N ASN A 38 12.05 -3.17 4.21
CA ASN A 38 11.44 -4.33 4.84
C ASN A 38 9.93 -4.39 4.54
N GLU A 39 9.25 -3.25 4.63
CA GLU A 39 7.82 -3.15 4.31
C GLU A 39 7.53 -3.40 2.82
N ILE A 40 8.42 -2.94 1.91
CA ILE A 40 8.31 -3.22 0.48
C ILE A 40 8.42 -4.72 0.21
N ASP A 41 9.46 -5.36 0.73
CA ASP A 41 9.72 -6.79 0.54
C ASP A 41 8.56 -7.63 1.10
N ASP A 42 8.08 -7.27 2.30
CA ASP A 42 6.94 -7.92 2.94
C ASP A 42 5.62 -7.74 2.17
N CYS A 43 5.40 -6.56 1.57
CA CYS A 43 4.23 -6.27 0.76
C CYS A 43 4.22 -7.11 -0.52
N LEU A 44 5.36 -7.15 -1.22
CA LEU A 44 5.52 -7.95 -2.44
C LEU A 44 5.34 -9.44 -2.16
N ALA A 45 5.82 -9.93 -1.01
CA ALA A 45 5.68 -11.33 -0.62
C ALA A 45 4.23 -11.71 -0.26
N ARG A 46 3.51 -10.85 0.47
CA ARG A 46 2.14 -11.13 0.94
C ARG A 46 1.05 -10.85 -0.11
N HIS A 47 1.32 -9.93 -1.05
CA HIS A 47 0.35 -9.51 -2.06
C HIS A 47 0.87 -9.63 -3.51
N PRO A 48 1.40 -10.80 -3.93
CA PRO A 48 2.01 -10.96 -5.26
C PRO A 48 1.02 -10.87 -6.43
N ASN A 49 -0.29 -10.97 -6.13
CA ASN A 49 -1.36 -10.79 -7.11
C ASN A 49 -1.66 -9.30 -7.33
N LEU A 50 -1.53 -8.48 -6.28
CA LEU A 50 -1.88 -7.07 -6.28
C LEU A 50 -0.69 -6.17 -6.63
N TYR A 51 0.53 -6.55 -6.24
CA TYR A 51 1.75 -5.80 -6.46
C TYR A 51 2.78 -6.58 -7.28
N GLU A 52 3.62 -5.84 -8.00
CA GLU A 52 4.79 -6.37 -8.71
C GLU A 52 6.04 -5.51 -8.41
N PRO A 53 7.25 -6.09 -8.47
CA PRO A 53 8.49 -5.34 -8.31
C PRO A 53 8.63 -4.23 -9.35
N PHE A 54 9.15 -3.07 -8.94
CA PHE A 54 9.40 -1.93 -9.81
C PHE A 54 10.59 -1.11 -9.30
N GLY A 55 11.76 -1.27 -9.95
CA GLY A 55 13.00 -0.67 -9.46
C GLY A 55 13.39 -1.26 -8.10
N GLU A 56 13.68 -0.39 -7.12
CA GLU A 56 13.93 -0.79 -5.72
C GLU A 56 12.63 -0.83 -4.88
N SER A 57 11.47 -0.74 -5.53
CA SER A 57 10.15 -0.60 -4.92
C SER A 57 9.14 -1.62 -5.48
N GLY A 58 7.86 -1.40 -5.20
CA GLY A 58 6.73 -2.13 -5.79
C GLY A 58 5.68 -1.18 -6.36
N ARG A 59 4.88 -1.67 -7.30
CA ARG A 59 3.73 -0.94 -7.85
C ARG A 59 2.53 -1.86 -8.02
N LEU A 60 1.34 -1.29 -8.17
CA LEU A 60 0.14 -2.07 -8.46
C LEU A 60 0.29 -2.82 -9.79
N LYS A 61 -0.04 -4.11 -9.76
CA LYS A 61 -0.06 -4.98 -10.93
C LYS A 61 -1.42 -4.87 -11.62
N ILE A 62 -1.49 -3.98 -12.60
CA ILE A 62 -2.69 -3.77 -13.41
C ILE A 62 -2.58 -4.59 -14.70
N GLN A 63 -3.53 -5.48 -14.94
CA GLN A 63 -3.60 -6.31 -16.15
C GLN A 63 -4.93 -6.05 -16.86
N ASP A 64 -4.86 -5.58 -18.11
CA ASP A 64 -6.03 -5.25 -18.92
C ASP A 64 -7.05 -4.31 -18.23
N GLY A 65 -6.54 -3.42 -17.36
CA GLY A 65 -7.37 -2.49 -16.58
C GLY A 65 -7.93 -3.05 -15.27
N PHE A 66 -7.60 -4.29 -14.93
CA PHE A 66 -8.04 -4.96 -13.71
C PHE A 66 -6.93 -5.08 -12.66
N LEU A 67 -7.34 -5.10 -11.40
CA LEU A 67 -6.53 -5.42 -10.23
C LEU A 67 -7.00 -6.74 -9.64
N ASP A 68 -6.06 -7.63 -9.30
CA ASP A 68 -6.37 -8.84 -8.56
C ASP A 68 -6.26 -8.58 -7.05
N VAL A 69 -7.42 -8.43 -6.41
CA VAL A 69 -7.55 -8.15 -4.97
C VAL A 69 -7.70 -9.42 -4.13
N SER A 70 -7.57 -10.61 -4.71
CA SER A 70 -7.75 -11.90 -4.01
C SER A 70 -6.90 -12.01 -2.74
N SER A 71 -5.68 -11.47 -2.77
CA SER A 71 -4.74 -11.47 -1.63
C SER A 71 -5.19 -10.59 -0.45
N LEU A 72 -6.19 -9.72 -0.62
CA LEU A 72 -6.69 -8.83 0.43
C LEU A 72 -7.75 -9.49 1.32
N HIS A 73 -8.29 -10.64 0.91
CA HIS A 73 -9.28 -11.40 1.68
C HIS A 73 -8.63 -12.19 2.83
N THR A 74 -8.03 -11.45 3.76
CA THR A 74 -7.33 -11.97 4.93
C THR A 74 -7.73 -11.19 6.18
N GLN A 75 -7.39 -11.72 7.34
CA GLN A 75 -7.57 -11.01 8.61
C GLN A 75 -6.76 -9.69 8.59
N GLY A 76 -7.25 -8.66 9.30
CA GLY A 76 -6.58 -7.37 9.36
C GLY A 76 -7.00 -6.40 8.25
N PHE A 77 -8.07 -6.70 7.51
CA PHE A 77 -8.62 -5.83 6.47
C PHE A 77 -7.58 -5.46 5.41
N GLY A 78 -6.85 -6.47 4.92
CA GLY A 78 -5.72 -6.27 4.01
C GLY A 78 -4.42 -5.81 4.68
N SER A 79 -4.46 -5.26 5.90
CA SER A 79 -3.28 -4.86 6.66
C SER A 79 -2.66 -6.06 7.39
N VAL A 80 -1.73 -6.74 6.73
CA VAL A 80 -1.01 -7.92 7.26
C VAL A 80 0.42 -7.62 7.71
N MET A 81 0.82 -6.34 7.71
CA MET A 81 2.16 -5.89 8.06
C MET A 81 2.09 -4.93 9.26
N GLU A 82 3.02 -5.10 10.20
CA GLU A 82 3.28 -4.08 11.23
C GLU A 82 4.12 -2.97 10.61
N PRO A 83 3.88 -1.70 10.95
CA PRO A 83 4.72 -0.60 10.49
C PRO A 83 6.17 -0.76 10.96
N ASP A 84 7.11 -0.38 10.11
CA ASP A 84 8.51 -0.25 10.50
C ASP A 84 8.70 1.02 11.34
N PHE A 85 8.52 0.88 12.65
CA PHE A 85 8.59 2.02 13.58
C PHE A 85 9.96 2.70 13.61
N ASP A 86 11.04 1.99 13.28
CA ASP A 86 12.40 2.56 13.22
C ASP A 86 12.57 3.49 12.01
N PHE A 87 11.74 3.32 10.97
CA PHE A 87 11.70 4.17 9.79
C PHE A 87 10.76 5.39 9.95
N MET A 88 9.97 5.43 11.03
CA MET A 88 9.02 6.51 11.29
C MET A 88 9.61 7.61 12.17
N THR A 89 9.16 8.85 11.96
CA THR A 89 9.47 9.96 12.86
C THR A 89 8.58 9.88 14.11
N PRO A 90 9.16 9.83 15.33
CA PRO A 90 8.40 9.94 16.57
C PRO A 90 7.56 11.22 16.59
N LEU A 91 6.35 11.15 17.14
CA LEU A 91 5.44 12.30 17.16
C LEU A 91 6.02 13.52 17.88
N GLU A 92 6.84 13.30 18.92
CA GLU A 92 7.52 14.35 19.67
C GLU A 92 8.63 15.05 18.87
N ASP A 93 9.17 14.38 17.86
CA ASP A 93 10.22 14.89 16.97
C ASP A 93 9.65 15.44 15.66
N TRP A 94 8.44 15.02 15.28
CA TRP A 94 7.78 15.47 14.06
C TRP A 94 7.49 16.99 14.07
N ARG A 95 7.78 17.65 12.95
CA ARG A 95 7.53 19.08 12.73
C ARG A 95 6.74 19.28 11.45
N PHE A 96 6.00 20.38 11.35
CA PHE A 96 5.22 20.68 10.15
C PHE A 96 6.12 20.87 8.93
N GLU A 97 7.33 21.37 9.14
CA GLU A 97 8.36 21.55 8.13
C GLU A 97 8.82 20.22 7.49
N ASP A 98 8.61 19.08 8.16
CA ASP A 98 8.95 17.75 7.63
C ASP A 98 7.97 17.28 6.52
N LEU A 99 6.89 18.03 6.25
CA LEU A 99 5.94 17.72 5.17
C LEU A 99 6.48 17.97 3.76
N GLU A 100 7.50 18.82 3.63
CA GLU A 100 8.07 19.23 2.33
C GLU A 100 9.32 18.43 1.94
N GLY A 101 9.71 17.44 2.76
CA GLY A 101 10.88 16.57 2.58
C GLY A 101 10.65 15.40 1.65
#